data_AF-A0A966WXM5-F1
#
_entry.id   AF-A0A966WXM5-F1
#
_cell.length_a   1.000
_cell.length_b   1.000
_cell.length_c   1.000
_cell.angle_alpha   90.00
_cell.angle_beta   90.00
_cell.angle_gamma   90.00
#
_symmetry.space_group_name_H-M   'P 1'
#
loop_
_entity.id
_entity.type
_entity.pdbx_description
1 polymer ?
#
loop_
_entity_poly.entity_id
_entity_poly.type
_entity_poly.pdbx_seq_one_letter_code
_entity_poly.pdbx_strand_id
1 'polypeptide(L)' 'MPERRRRSPQRINAHAARQNLAELMDRAHAGESFLLMKYDQPWAQLLPLDREAPQPKPRREPGRLRRLGPLAQPRLLLER' A
#
# COMPACT_ATOMS: atom_id res chain seq x y z
N MET A 1 12.22 18.11 -11.09
CA MET A 1 11.23 17.23 -10.42
C MET A 1 11.23 15.91 -11.18
N PRO A 2 11.74 14.78 -10.65
CA PRO A 2 11.75 13.54 -11.40
C PRO A 2 10.37 12.89 -11.29
N GLU A 3 9.66 12.79 -12.41
CA GLU A 3 8.49 11.94 -12.53
C GLU A 3 8.94 10.49 -12.34
N ARG A 4 8.65 9.90 -11.17
CA ARG A 4 8.77 8.45 -10.99
C ARG A 4 7.81 7.81 -12.00
N ARG A 5 8.33 7.35 -13.16
CA ARG A 5 7.60 6.50 -14.09
C ARG A 5 6.98 5.39 -13.25
N ARG A 6 5.65 5.39 -13.11
CA ARG A 6 4.93 4.32 -12.44
C ARG A 6 5.15 3.07 -13.28
N ARG A 7 6.17 2.27 -12.95
CA ARG A 7 6.33 0.95 -13.56
C ARG A 7 5.06 0.16 -13.22
N SER A 8 4.36 -0.30 -14.23
CA SER A 8 3.19 -1.17 -14.05
C SER A 8 3.63 -2.41 -13.28
N PRO A 9 2.91 -2.81 -12.21
CA PRO A 9 3.30 -3.96 -11.42
C PRO A 9 3.18 -5.25 -12.24
N GLN A 10 4.19 -6.11 -12.17
CA GLN A 10 4.21 -7.38 -12.87
C GLN A 10 3.20 -8.35 -12.25
N ARG A 11 2.33 -8.96 -13.06
CA ARG A 11 1.34 -9.94 -12.56
C ARG A 11 1.97 -11.30 -12.33
N ILE A 12 1.74 -11.90 -11.17
CA ILE A 12 2.21 -13.24 -10.81
C ILE A 12 1.12 -14.02 -10.08
N ASN A 13 1.00 -15.32 -10.38
CA ASN A 13 0.05 -16.18 -9.70
C ASN A 13 0.46 -16.43 -8.24
N ALA A 14 -0.53 -16.49 -7.33
CA ALA A 14 -0.32 -16.72 -5.91
C ALA A 14 0.41 -18.05 -5.63
N HIS A 15 0.19 -19.07 -6.46
CA HIS A 15 0.88 -20.35 -6.34
C HIS A 15 2.39 -20.23 -6.63
N ALA A 16 2.76 -19.55 -7.72
CA ALA A 16 4.16 -19.28 -8.05
C ALA A 16 4.81 -18.36 -7.00
N ALA A 17 4.05 -17.37 -6.51
CA ALA A 17 4.54 -16.46 -5.48
C ALA A 17 4.83 -17.16 -4.14
N ARG A 18 4.02 -18.15 -3.75
CA ARG A 18 4.26 -18.93 -2.53
C ARG A 18 5.54 -19.76 -2.62
N GLN A 19 5.88 -20.28 -3.80
CA GLN A 19 7.08 -21.10 -4.01
C GLN A 19 8.35 -20.25 -3.98
N ASN A 20 8.35 -19.08 -4.61
CA ASN A 20 9.52 -18.22 -4.77
C ASN A 20 9.43 -16.92 -3.97
N LEU A 21 8.80 -16.96 -2.79
CA LEU A 21 8.50 -15.74 -2.02
C LEU A 21 9.76 -14.98 -1.62
N ALA A 22 10.82 -15.67 -1.18
CA ALA A 22 12.06 -15.04 -0.75
C ALA A 22 12.71 -14.23 -1.87
N GLU A 23 12.87 -14.81 -3.07
CA GLU A 23 13.42 -14.13 -4.25
C GLU A 23 12.55 -12.93 -4.67
N LEU A 24 11.22 -13.09 -4.63
CA LEU A 24 10.29 -12.00 -4.93
C LEU A 24 10.41 -10.84 -3.94
N MET A 25 10.67 -11.13 -2.66
CA MET A 25 10.91 -10.11 -1.64
C MET A 25 12.22 -9.36 -1.89
N ASP A 26 13.30 -10.05 -2.26
CA ASP A 26 14.58 -9.41 -2.60
C ASP A 26 14.44 -8.49 -3.82
N ARG A 27 13.77 -8.97 -4.87
CA ARG A 27 13.47 -8.18 -6.07
C ARG A 27 12.54 -7.01 -5.78
N ALA A 28 11.53 -7.22 -4.95
CA ALA A 28 10.66 -6.15 -4.52
C ALA A 28 11.44 -5.11 -3.70
N HIS A 29 12.34 -5.56 -2.82
CA HIS A 29 13.22 -4.68 -2.06
C HIS A 29 14.15 -3.86 -2.97
N ALA A 30 14.58 -4.42 -4.10
CA ALA A 30 15.34 -3.72 -5.13
C ALA A 30 14.52 -2.67 -5.94
N GLY A 31 13.22 -2.56 -5.70
CA GLY A 31 12.36 -1.55 -6.34
C GLY A 31 11.44 -2.08 -7.43
N GLU A 32 11.24 -3.41 -7.50
CA GLU A 32 10.22 -4.02 -8.35
C GLU A 32 8.86 -4.12 -7.64
N SER A 33 7.77 -4.04 -8.40
CA SER A 33 6.42 -4.18 -7.87
C SER A 33 5.70 -5.35 -8.53
N PHE A 34 5.05 -6.19 -7.73
CA PHE A 34 4.37 -7.39 -8.21
C PHE A 34 2.90 -7.41 -7.77
N LEU A 35 1.99 -7.77 -8.68
CA LEU A 35 0.57 -7.97 -8.40
C LEU A 35 0.28 -9.47 -8.29
N LEU A 36 -0.09 -9.92 -7.11
CA LEU A 36 -0.45 -11.31 -6.82
C LEU A 36 -1.88 -11.58 -7.30
N MET A 37 -2.00 -12.52 -8.22
CA MET A 37 -3.25 -12.96 -8.84
C MET A 37 -3.69 -14.28 -8.22
N LYS A 38 -4.97 -14.40 -7.87
CA LYS A 38 -5.59 -15.67 -7.48
C LYS A 38 -6.91 -15.82 -8.23
N TYR A 39 -7.09 -16.94 -8.92
CA TYR A 39 -8.26 -17.18 -9.79
C TYR A 39 -8.50 -16.04 -10.79
N ASP A 40 -7.45 -15.59 -11.48
CA ASP A 40 -7.45 -14.45 -12.43
C ASP A 40 -7.84 -13.08 -11.84
N GLN A 41 -7.97 -12.97 -10.52
CA GLN A 41 -8.27 -11.72 -9.83
C GLN A 41 -7.07 -11.20 -9.05
N PRO A 42 -6.83 -9.88 -9.00
CA PRO A 42 -5.79 -9.31 -8.17
C PRO A 42 -6.17 -9.38 -6.69
N TRP A 43 -5.35 -10.04 -5.88
CA TRP A 43 -5.61 -10.26 -4.45
C TRP A 43 -4.70 -9.45 -3.53
N ALA A 44 -3.45 -9.26 -3.93
CA ALA A 44 -2.47 -8.54 -3.13
C ALA A 44 -1.39 -7.94 -4.02
N GLN A 45 -0.60 -7.01 -3.49
CA GLN A 45 0.53 -6.41 -4.18
C GLN A 45 1.76 -6.47 -3.29
N LEU A 46 2.88 -6.91 -3.85
CA LEU A 46 4.19 -6.78 -3.23
C LEU A 46 4.82 -5.49 -3.75
N LEU A 47 5.12 -4.58 -2.83
CA LEU A 47 5.70 -3.27 -3.11
C LEU A 47 7.05 -3.17 -2.41
N PRO A 48 8.01 -2.42 -3.00
CA PRO A 48 9.19 -2.01 -2.27
C PRO A 48 8.76 -1.23 -1.03
N LEU A 49 9.32 -1.59 0.12
CA LEU A 49 9.30 -0.70 1.27
C LEU A 49 10.33 0.38 0.96
N ASP A 50 9.88 1.58 0.56
CA ASP A 50 10.78 2.72 0.43
C ASP A 50 11.48 2.93 1.80
N ARG A 51 12.79 2.70 1.86
CA ARG A 51 13.59 2.87 3.08
C ARG A 51 13.56 4.33 3.57
N GLU A 52 13.22 5.27 2.68
CA GLU A 52 13.34 6.72 2.87
C GLU A 52 12.31 7.58 2.14
N ALA A 53 11.31 7.03 1.43
CA ALA A 53 10.23 7.90 0.95
C ALA A 53 9.31 8.13 2.15
N PRO A 54 9.26 9.34 2.74
CA PRO A 54 8.14 9.66 3.59
C PRO A 54 6.92 9.42 2.73
N GLN A 55 6.10 8.40 3.06
CA GLN A 55 4.72 8.39 2.60
C GLN A 55 4.25 9.81 2.85
N PRO A 56 3.82 10.58 1.83
CA PRO A 56 3.54 11.98 2.01
C PRO A 56 2.49 12.04 3.09
N LYS A 57 2.91 12.42 4.32
CA LYS A 57 2.01 12.51 5.45
C LYS A 57 0.89 13.38 4.93
N PRO A 58 -0.35 12.88 4.87
CA PRO A 58 -1.43 13.62 4.24
C PRO A 58 -1.41 15.03 4.81
N ARG A 59 -1.20 16.03 3.95
CA ARG A 59 -1.07 17.42 4.39
C ARG A 59 -2.29 17.75 5.23
N ARG A 60 -2.07 18.33 6.42
CA ARG A 60 -3.16 18.74 7.30
C ARG A 60 -4.05 19.71 6.53
N GLU A 61 -5.28 19.30 6.29
CA GLU A 61 -6.32 20.11 5.68
C GLU A 61 -7.40 20.34 6.73
N PRO A 62 -7.47 21.56 7.31
CA PRO A 62 -8.53 21.92 8.22
C PRO A 62 -9.89 21.61 7.62
N GLY A 63 -10.71 20.85 8.34
CA GLY A 63 -12.06 20.51 7.91
C GLY A 63 -12.17 19.42 6.83
N ARG A 64 -11.10 18.71 6.47
CA ARG A 64 -11.16 17.55 5.55
C ARG A 64 -12.23 16.53 5.94
N LEU A 65 -12.40 16.31 7.25
CA LEU A 65 -13.36 15.36 7.81
C LEU A 65 -14.76 15.97 8.06
N ARG A 66 -15.02 17.23 7.72
CA ARG A 66 -16.33 17.89 7.96
C ARG A 66 -17.50 17.12 7.35
N ARG A 67 -17.28 16.46 6.21
CA ARG A 67 -18.30 15.66 5.52
C ARG A 67 -18.75 14.43 6.31
N LEU A 68 -17.94 13.93 7.24
CA LEU A 68 -18.28 12.78 8.08
C LEU A 68 -19.21 13.14 9.23
N GLY A 69 -19.50 14.43 9.44
CA GLY A 69 -20.38 14.88 10.51
C GLY A 69 -19.75 14.74 11.91
N PRO A 70 -20.57 14.90 12.96
CA PRO A 70 -20.12 14.67 14.32
C PRO A 70 -19.77 13.20 14.54
N LEU A 71 -18.85 12.94 15.47
CA LEU A 71 -18.54 11.58 15.88
C LEU A 71 -19.79 10.90 16.43
N ALA A 72 -20.05 9.65 16.03
CA ALA A 72 -21.22 8.90 16.50
C ALA A 72 -21.18 8.67 18.02
N GLN A 73 -19.99 8.48 18.58
CA GLN A 73 -19.77 8.17 20.00
C GLN A 73 -18.59 8.98 20.56
N PRO A 74 -18.75 10.29 20.77
CA PRO A 74 -17.65 11.16 21.20
C PRO A 74 -17.15 10.83 22.62
N ARG A 75 -17.99 10.22 23.46
CA ARG A 75 -17.64 9.85 24.84
C ARG A 75 -16.52 8.81 24.92
N LEU A 76 -16.40 7.91 23.94
CA LEU A 76 -15.34 6.91 23.90
C LEU A 76 -13.93 7.53 23.80
N LEU A 77 -13.82 8.79 23.36
CA LEU A 77 -12.53 9.50 23.33
C LEU A 77 -12.13 10.07 24.70
N LEU A 78 -13.08 10.13 25.64
CA LEU A 78 -12.89 10.72 26.98
C LEU A 78 -12.75 9.65 28.06
N GLU A 79 -13.08 8.41 27.75
CA GLU A 79 -12.82 7.27 28.62
C GLU A 79 -11.32 6.92 28.52
N ARG A 80 -10.60 7.16 29.62
CA ARG A 80 -9.17 6.88 29.78
C ARG A 80 -8.96 5.62 30.60
#